data_AF-A0A2X1PQD7-F1
#
_entry.id   AF-A0A2X1PQD7-F1
#
_cell.length_a   1.000
_cell.length_b   1.000
_cell.length_c   1.000
_cell.angle_alpha   90.00
_cell.angle_beta   90.00
_cell.angle_gamma   90.00
#
_symmetry.space_group_name_H-M   'P 1'
#
loop_
_entity.id
_entity.type
_entity.pdbx_description
1 polymer ?
#
loop_
_entity_poly.entity_id
_entity_poly.type
_entity_poly.pdbx_seq_one_letter_code
_entity_poly.pdbx_strand_id
1 'polypeptide(L)' 'MGGGIIGLEMGTVYNALGSEVEVVEMFDQVIPAADKDVVGIYTKQVEKKIQVNA' A
#
# COMPACT_ATOMS: atom_id res chain seq x y z
N MET A 1 6.90 5.72 3.16
CA MET A 1 8.11 4.89 3.46
C MET A 1 7.68 3.76 4.39
N GLY A 2 7.72 2.52 3.92
CA GLY A 2 7.13 1.34 4.53
C GLY A 2 5.74 1.02 3.99
N GLY A 3 5.57 -0.16 3.38
CA GLY A 3 4.35 -0.78 2.88
C GLY A 3 3.73 -1.78 3.87
N GLY A 4 4.01 -1.61 5.17
CA GLY A 4 3.33 -2.32 6.25
C GLY A 4 1.90 -1.79 6.50
N ILE A 5 1.15 -2.49 7.35
CA ILE A 5 -0.27 -2.21 7.63
C ILE A 5 -0.50 -0.75 8.02
N ILE A 6 0.25 -0.22 9.00
CA ILE A 6 0.10 1.15 9.49
C ILE A 6 0.35 2.19 8.38
N GLY A 7 1.37 1.98 7.55
CA GLY A 7 1.71 2.89 6.45
C GLY A 7 0.60 2.94 5.39
N LEU A 8 0.01 1.79 5.06
CA LEU A 8 -1.09 1.67 4.12
C LEU A 8 -2.41 2.25 4.67
N GLU A 9 -2.69 2.07 5.96
CA GLU A 9 -3.85 2.67 6.63
C GLU A 9 -3.77 4.20 6.61
N MET A 10 -2.62 4.76 6.99
CA MET A 10 -2.41 6.20 6.94
C MET A 10 -2.44 6.73 5.51
N GLY A 11 -1.82 6.01 4.57
CA GLY A 11 -1.89 6.36 3.15
C GLY A 11 -3.32 6.41 2.62
N THR A 12 -4.17 5.48 3.05
CA THR A 12 -5.60 5.47 2.71
C THR A 12 -6.34 6.66 3.31
N VAL A 13 -6.07 7.00 4.58
CA VAL A 13 -6.68 8.16 5.25
C VAL A 13 -6.29 9.46 4.54
N TYR A 14 -5.00 9.70 4.30
CA TYR A 14 -4.55 10.92 3.65
C TYR A 14 -5.02 11.04 2.20
N ASN A 15 -5.08 9.93 1.47
CA ASN A 15 -5.63 9.90 0.13
C ASN A 15 -7.13 10.25 0.11
N ALA A 16 -7.91 9.71 1.05
CA ALA A 16 -9.32 10.06 1.20
C ALA A 16 -9.53 11.55 1.55
N LEU A 17 -8.55 12.18 2.22
CA LEU A 17 -8.52 13.62 2.50
C LEU A 17 -7.98 14.47 1.33
N GLY A 18 -7.67 13.86 0.18
CA GLY A 18 -7.25 14.55 -1.04
C GLY A 18 -5.75 14.70 -1.22
N SER A 19 -4.93 14.05 -0.39
CA SER A 19 -3.47 14.05 -0.58
C SER A 19 -3.06 13.04 -1.66
N GLU A 20 -2.08 13.43 -2.46
CA GLU A 20 -1.33 12.48 -3.29
C GLU A 20 -0.39 11.69 -2.36
N VAL A 21 -0.45 10.36 -2.44
CA VAL A 21 0.27 9.47 -1.53
C VAL A 21 1.08 8.47 -2.33
N GLU A 22 2.38 8.40 -2.01
CA GLU A 22 3.30 7.41 -2.51
C GLU A 22 3.82 6.54 -1.36
N VAL A 23 3.72 5.23 -1.54
CA VAL A 23 4.22 4.21 -0.60
C VAL A 23 5.43 3.54 -1.22
N VAL A 24 6.59 3.70 -0.59
CA VAL A 24 7.84 3.03 -0.96
C VAL A 24 8.12 1.91 0.04
N GLU A 25 8.26 0.67 -0.43
CA GLU A 25 8.61 -0.53 0.33
C GLU A 25 9.90 -1.15 -0.22
N MET A 26 10.67 -1.84 0.63
CA MET A 26 11.94 -2.47 0.27
C MET A 26 11.77 -3.93 -0.18
N PHE A 27 10.68 -4.58 0.23
CA PHE A 27 10.35 -5.94 -0.17
C PHE A 27 9.51 -5.98 -1.45
N ASP A 28 9.61 -7.07 -2.20
CA ASP A 28 8.83 -7.34 -3.43
C ASP A 28 7.30 -7.31 -3.25
N GLN A 29 6.79 -7.15 -2.03
CA GLN A 29 5.36 -7.03 -1.73
C GLN A 29 5.11 -6.14 -0.51
N VAL A 30 3.96 -5.45 -0.54
CA VAL A 30 3.38 -4.82 0.65
C VAL A 30 2.83 -5.88 1.61
N ILE A 31 2.77 -5.57 2.91
CA ILE A 31 2.36 -6.52 3.97
C ILE A 31 3.13 -7.87 3.86
N PRO A 32 4.45 -7.89 4.09
CA PRO A 32 5.29 -9.06 3.81
C PRO A 32 4.87 -10.36 4.53
N ALA A 33 4.21 -10.25 5.68
CA ALA A 33 3.74 -11.38 6.47
C ALA A 33 2.47 -12.05 5.92
N ALA A 34 1.81 -11.45 4.92
CA ALA A 34 0.59 -11.99 4.31
C ALA A 34 0.90 -12.77 3.02
N ASP A 35 0.02 -13.72 2.69
CA ASP A 35 0.16 -14.55 1.51
C ASP A 35 0.05 -13.74 0.21
N LYS A 36 0.85 -14.12 -0.79
CA LYS A 36 1.00 -13.42 -2.07
C LYS A 36 -0.29 -13.28 -2.86
N ASP A 37 -1.18 -14.28 -2.80
CA ASP A 37 -2.46 -14.27 -3.50
C ASP A 37 -3.44 -13.26 -2.90
N VAL A 38 -3.50 -13.18 -1.56
CA VAL A 38 -4.30 -12.18 -0.83
C VAL A 38 -3.74 -10.78 -1.06
N VAL A 39 -2.44 -10.59 -0.88
CA VAL A 39 -1.76 -9.30 -1.08
C VAL A 39 -1.93 -8.84 -2.53
N GLY A 40 -1.78 -9.72 -3.52
CA GLY A 40 -1.91 -9.37 -4.93
C GLY A 40 -3.29 -8.81 -5.29
N ILE A 41 -4.37 -9.31 -4.66
CA ILE A 41 -5.72 -8.76 -4.83
C ILE A 41 -5.82 -7.38 -4.16
N TYR A 42 -5.29 -7.27 -2.94
CA TYR A 42 -5.30 -6.01 -2.18
C TYR A 42 -4.52 -4.90 -2.89
N THR A 43 -3.28 -5.16 -3.32
CA THR A 43 -2.41 -4.21 -4.02
C THR A 43 -3.08 -3.67 -5.27
N LYS A 44 -3.69 -4.53 -6.10
CA LYS A 44 -4.46 -4.10 -7.29
C LYS A 44 -5.63 -3.17 -6.99
N GLN A 45 -6.23 -3.24 -5.80
CA GLN A 45 -7.31 -2.33 -5.39
C GLN A 45 -6.75 -1.00 -4.88
N VAL A 46 -5.64 -1.06 -4.15
CA VAL A 46 -5.00 0.09 -3.52
C VAL A 46 -4.24 0.97 -4.51
N GLU A 47 -3.61 0.38 -5.52
CA GLU A 47 -2.92 1.09 -6.60
C GLU A 47 -3.82 2.03 -7.42
N LYS A 48 -5.15 1.83 -7.36
CA LYS A 48 -6.13 2.76 -7.98
C LYS A 48 -6.25 4.09 -7.24
N LYS A 49 -5.75 4.15 -6.00
CA LYS A 49 -5.93 5.26 -5.07
C LYS A 49 -4.61 5.89 -4.67
N ILE A 50 -3.62 5.06 -4.36
CA ILE A 50 -2.29 5.49 -3.91
C ILE A 50 -1.21 4.82 -4.76
N GLN A 51 -0.11 5.50 -5.01
CA GLN A 51 1.01 4.93 -5.76
C GLN A 51 1.82 4.00 -4.86
N VAL A 52 2.04 2.77 -5.30
CA VAL A 52 2.81 1.76 -4.54
C VAL A 52 4.05 1.39 -5.34
N ASN A 53 5.21 1.60 -4.73
CA ASN A 53 6.52 1.21 -5.23
C ASN A 53 7.12 0.21 -4.23
N ALA A 54 6.90 -1.08 -4.49
CA ALA A 54 7.43 -2.20 -3.72
C ALA A 54 8.51 -2.91 -4.56
#